data_AF-A0A256XUA0-F1
#
_entry.id   AF-A0A256XUA0-F1
#
_cell.length_a   1.000
_cell.length_b   1.000
_cell.length_c   1.000
_cell.angle_alpha   90.00
_cell.angle_beta   90.00
_cell.angle_gamma   90.00
#
_symmetry.space_group_name_H-M   'P 1'
#
loop_
_entity.id
_entity.type
_entity.pdbx_description
1 polymer ?
#
loop_
_entity_poly.entity_id
_entity_poly.type
_entity_poly.pdbx_seq_one_letter_code
_entity_poly.pdbx_strand_id
1 'polypeptide(L)'
;MDPKRREILIRLAEEYGTPLYVYFLDIIKERVVNLISIIENYLRNYLIAYACKACSLLYVCSYISKMGLGAEVVSDGELYIALKAGFNRDKIIFDGVSKSDYEIGYWIKNKS
;
A
#
# COMPACT_ATOMS: atom_id res chain seq x y z
N MET A 1 7.49 -19.84 -12.29
CA MET A 1 6.50 -18.78 -12.57
C MET A 1 5.31 -19.44 -13.24
N ASP A 2 4.08 -19.10 -12.83
CA ASP A 2 2.85 -19.58 -13.48
C ASP A 2 2.95 -19.39 -15.01
N PRO A 3 2.81 -20.46 -15.83
CA PRO A 3 2.90 -20.36 -17.29
C PRO A 3 2.01 -19.27 -17.88
N LYS A 4 0.82 -19.05 -17.32
CA LYS A 4 -0.12 -18.02 -17.78
C LYS A 4 0.42 -16.60 -17.55
N ARG A 5 1.09 -16.34 -16.42
CA ARG A 5 1.72 -15.04 -16.15
C ARG A 5 2.86 -14.75 -17.12
N ARG A 6 3.64 -15.77 -17.51
CA ARG A 6 4.71 -15.60 -18.51
C ARG A 6 4.17 -15.12 -19.86
N GLU A 7 3.10 -15.73 -20.34
CA GLU A 7 2.46 -15.35 -21.60
C GLU A 7 1.94 -13.89 -21.55
N ILE A 8 1.29 -13.50 -20.45
CA ILE A 8 0.83 -12.12 -20.24
C ILE A 8 2.01 -11.14 -20.27
N LEU A 9 3.12 -11.45 -19.61
CA LEU A 9 4.30 -10.58 -19.57
C LEU A 9 4.92 -10.38 -20.96
N ILE A 10 5.03 -11.44 -21.77
CA ILE A 10 5.55 -11.34 -23.14
C ILE A 10 4.64 -10.44 -23.98
N ARG A 11 3.33 -10.68 -23.94
CA ARG A 11 2.35 -9.87 -24.69
C ARG A 11 2.41 -8.39 -24.30
N LEU A 12 2.48 -8.08 -23.01
CA LEU A 12 2.57 -6.70 -22.54
C LEU A 12 3.90 -6.04 -22.92
N ALA A 13 5.01 -6.79 -22.93
CA ALA A 13 6.30 -6.27 -23.37
C ALA A 13 6.31 -5.95 -24.88
N GLU A 14 5.63 -6.74 -25.70
CA GLU A 14 5.43 -6.47 -27.12
C GLU A 14 4.52 -5.25 -27.36
N GLU A 15 3.46 -5.10 -26.57
CA GLU A 15 2.48 -4.01 -26.70
C GLU A 15 2.99 -2.65 -26.18
N TYR A 16 3.66 -2.64 -25.02
CA TYR A 16 4.06 -1.41 -24.32
C TYR A 16 5.57 -1.13 -24.35
N GLY A 17 6.38 -2.03 -24.91
CA GLY A 17 7.84 -1.93 -24.95
C GLY A 17 8.53 -2.27 -23.62
N THR A 18 9.86 -2.13 -23.58
CA THR A 18 10.67 -2.40 -22.38
C THR A 18 11.67 -1.25 -22.11
N PRO A 19 12.01 -0.97 -20.83
CA PRO A 19 11.61 -1.68 -19.60
C PRO A 19 10.15 -1.42 -19.19
N LEU A 20 9.46 -2.46 -18.69
CA LEU A 20 8.07 -2.41 -18.25
C LEU A 20 7.91 -3.00 -16.85
N TYR A 21 7.22 -2.28 -15.97
CA TYR A 21 6.81 -2.77 -14.66
C TYR A 21 5.37 -3.27 -14.70
N VAL A 22 5.13 -4.50 -14.25
CA VAL A 22 3.80 -5.13 -14.19
C VAL A 22 3.52 -5.59 -12.76
N TYR A 23 2.39 -5.16 -12.21
CA TYR A 23 1.93 -5.53 -10.87
C TYR A 23 0.74 -6.48 -10.96
N PHE A 24 0.90 -7.68 -10.40
CA PHE A 24 -0.17 -8.67 -10.28
C PHE A 24 -0.92 -8.46 -8.95
N LEU A 25 -2.08 -7.81 -9.00
CA LEU A 25 -2.86 -7.47 -7.81
C LEU A 25 -3.39 -8.69 -7.05
N ASP A 26 -3.63 -9.80 -7.75
CA ASP A 26 -4.02 -11.08 -7.15
C ASP A 26 -2.95 -11.61 -6.19
N ILE A 27 -1.67 -11.43 -6.50
CA ILE A 27 -0.56 -11.79 -5.60
C ILE A 27 -0.59 -10.94 -4.34
N ILE A 28 -0.85 -9.63 -4.47
CA ILE A 28 -0.98 -8.72 -3.31
C ILE A 28 -2.13 -9.19 -2.43
N LYS A 29 -3.29 -9.48 -3.05
CA LYS A 29 -4.47 -9.95 -2.34
C LYS A 29 -4.20 -11.23 -1.56
N GLU A 30 -3.61 -12.23 -2.22
CA GLU A 30 -3.28 -13.52 -1.61
C GLU A 30 -2.36 -13.34 -0.40
N ARG A 31 -1.30 -12.53 -0.53
CA ARG A 31 -0.36 -12.26 0.58
C ARG A 31 -1.04 -11.58 1.76
N VAL A 32 -1.91 -10.60 1.50
CA VAL A 32 -2.63 -9.90 2.56
C VAL A 32 -3.61 -10.83 3.28
N VAL A 33 -4.39 -11.62 2.53
CA VAL A 33 -5.34 -12.59 3.12
C VAL A 33 -4.62 -13.64 3.96
N ASN A 34 -3.50 -14.17 3.46
CA ASN A 34 -2.69 -15.14 4.20
C ASN A 34 -2.09 -14.53 5.48
N LEU A 35 -1.64 -13.27 5.42
CA LEU A 35 -1.10 -12.59 6.60
C LEU A 35 -2.18 -12.38 7.67
N ILE A 36 -3.37 -11.91 7.26
CA ILE A 36 -4.53 -11.74 8.15
C ILE A 36 -4.89 -13.07 8.82
N SER A 37 -5.03 -14.15 8.03
CA SER A 37 -5.45 -15.46 8.56
C SER A 37 -4.46 -16.02 9.58
N ILE A 38 -3.16 -15.78 9.39
CA ILE A 38 -2.14 -16.17 10.36
C ILE A 38 -2.25 -15.33 11.63
N ILE A 39 -2.32 -14.01 11.51
CA ILE A 39 -2.33 -13.10 12.67
C ILE A 39 -3.57 -13.32 13.56
N GLU A 40 -4.73 -13.57 12.96
CA GLU A 40 -5.99 -13.80 13.68
C GLU A 40 -5.96 -15.04 14.59
N ASN A 41 -5.07 -16.00 14.32
CA ASN A 41 -4.88 -17.17 15.19
C ASN A 41 -4.18 -16.82 16.51
N TYR A 42 -3.46 -15.69 16.59
CA TYR A 42 -2.61 -15.33 17.73
C TYR A 42 -3.04 -14.01 18.40
N LEU A 43 -3.54 -13.04 17.64
CA LEU A 43 -3.87 -11.71 18.13
C LEU A 43 -5.36 -11.40 17.92
N ARG A 44 -6.00 -10.84 18.94
CA ARG A 44 -7.41 -10.39 18.88
C ARG A 44 -7.56 -8.92 18.52
N ASN A 45 -6.53 -8.11 18.77
CA ASN A 45 -6.51 -6.69 18.45
C ASN A 45 -5.18 -6.36 17.78
N TYR A 46 -5.24 -6.03 16.50
CA TYR A 46 -4.06 -5.75 15.70
C TYR A 46 -4.40 -4.76 14.57
N LEU A 47 -3.38 -4.06 14.09
CA LEU A 47 -3.44 -3.25 12.88
C LEU A 47 -2.33 -3.69 11.94
N ILE A 48 -2.69 -4.13 10.74
CA ILE A 48 -1.73 -4.32 9.65
C ILE A 48 -1.68 -3.01 8.87
N ALA A 49 -0.54 -2.32 8.94
CA ALA A 49 -0.29 -1.09 8.21
C ALA A 49 0.67 -1.36 7.04
N TYR A 50 0.26 -0.99 5.82
CA TYR A 50 1.09 -1.11 4.64
C TYR A 50 2.14 0.00 4.60
N ALA A 51 3.42 -0.35 4.54
CA ALA A 51 4.50 0.61 4.38
C ALA A 51 4.48 1.25 2.98
N CYS A 52 4.02 2.50 2.87
CA CYS A 52 3.84 3.18 1.59
C CYS A 52 5.13 3.27 0.79
N LYS A 53 6.27 3.50 1.46
CA LYS A 53 7.62 3.49 0.86
C LYS A 53 7.97 2.26 0.02
N ALA A 54 7.29 1.12 0.23
CA ALA A 54 7.50 -0.08 -0.58
C ALA A 54 6.94 0.04 -2.00
N CYS A 55 5.81 0.73 -2.19
CA CYS A 55 5.22 1.06 -3.48
C CYS A 55 4.09 2.09 -3.32
N SER A 56 4.41 3.38 -3.51
CA SER A 56 3.45 4.48 -3.40
C SER A 56 2.63 4.71 -4.67
N LEU A 57 2.45 3.70 -5.52
CA LEU A 57 1.56 3.81 -6.68
C LEU A 57 0.12 3.93 -6.18
N LEU A 58 -0.55 5.04 -6.51
CA LEU A 58 -1.89 5.36 -6.02
C LEU A 58 -2.89 4.20 -6.21
N TYR A 59 -2.84 3.52 -7.34
CA TYR A 59 -3.73 2.39 -7.61
C TYR A 59 -3.45 1.17 -6.73
N VAL A 60 -2.18 0.86 -6.46
CA VAL A 60 -1.77 -0.21 -5.54
C VAL A 60 -2.19 0.13 -4.12
N CYS A 61 -1.91 1.35 -3.67
CA CYS A 61 -2.36 1.86 -2.37
C CYS A 61 -3.88 1.79 -2.23
N SER A 62 -4.64 2.20 -3.25
CA SER A 62 -6.11 2.14 -3.22
C SER A 62 -6.63 0.71 -3.17
N TYR A 63 -5.99 -0.22 -3.90
CA TYR A 63 -6.33 -1.63 -3.85
C TYR A 63 -6.13 -2.21 -2.45
N ILE A 64 -5.00 -1.90 -1.81
CA ILE A 64 -4.68 -2.33 -0.44
C ILE A 64 -5.65 -1.71 0.58
N SER A 65 -5.96 -0.42 0.45
CA SER A 65 -6.94 0.27 1.31
C SER A 65 -8.30 -0.44 1.31
N LYS A 66 -8.79 -0.84 0.13
CA LYS A 66 -10.06 -1.59 -0.01
C LYS A 66 -10.06 -2.96 0.69
N MET A 67 -8.89 -3.49 1.03
CA MET A 67 -8.75 -4.72 1.82
C MET A 67 -8.83 -4.49 3.34
N GLY A 68 -8.98 -3.23 3.79
CA GLY A 68 -9.19 -2.87 5.20
C GLY A 68 -7.91 -2.65 6.01
N LEU A 69 -6.75 -2.69 5.36
CA LEU A 69 -5.44 -2.41 5.98
C LEU A 69 -5.30 -0.92 6.32
N GLY A 70 -4.41 -0.62 7.26
CA GLY A 70 -3.90 0.73 7.49
C GLY A 70 -2.75 1.08 6.55
N ALA A 71 -2.19 2.28 6.72
CA ALA A 71 -0.98 2.72 6.03
C ALA A 71 0.08 3.19 7.03
N GLU A 72 1.33 2.86 6.78
CA GLU A 72 2.48 3.50 7.40
C GLU A 72 3.09 4.44 6.37
N VAL A 73 3.26 5.70 6.77
CA VAL A 73 3.78 6.77 5.93
C VAL A 73 4.93 7.45 6.64
N VAL A 74 5.96 7.86 5.91
CA VAL A 74 7.15 8.53 6.46
C VAL A 74 7.36 9.96 5.96
N SER A 75 6.50 10.44 5.05
CA SER A 75 6.52 11.81 4.52
C SER A 75 5.11 12.34 4.26
N ASP A 76 4.99 13.65 4.08
CA ASP A 76 3.75 14.30 3.60
C ASP A 76 3.31 13.80 2.21
N GLY A 77 4.24 13.49 1.31
CA GLY A 77 3.94 12.93 0.00
C GLY A 77 3.29 11.53 0.09
N GLU A 78 3.80 10.67 0.96
CA GLU A 78 3.19 9.38 1.24
C GLU A 78 1.85 9.51 1.95
N LEU A 79 1.75 10.44 2.91
CA LEU A 79 0.49 10.76 3.57
C LEU A 79 -0.56 11.26 2.55
N TYR A 80 -0.19 12.13 1.62
CA TYR A 80 -1.05 12.59 0.55
C TYR A 80 -1.57 11.42 -0.29
N ILE A 81 -0.67 10.51 -0.69
CA ILE A 81 -1.05 9.31 -1.47
C ILE A 81 -1.95 8.40 -0.65
N ALA A 82 -1.67 8.17 0.64
CA ALA A 82 -2.47 7.31 1.51
C ALA A 82 -3.90 7.87 1.69
N LEU A 83 -4.03 9.18 1.93
CA LEU A 83 -5.32 9.86 2.01
C LEU A 83 -6.09 9.75 0.68
N LYS A 84 -5.41 10.01 -0.44
CA LYS A 84 -6.00 9.92 -1.78
C LYS A 84 -6.39 8.51 -2.20
N ALA A 85 -5.63 7.51 -1.75
CA ALA A 85 -5.92 6.08 -1.93
C ALA A 85 -7.16 5.62 -1.14
N GLY A 86 -7.60 6.43 -0.16
CA GLY A 86 -8.78 6.18 0.66
C GLY A 86 -8.50 5.35 1.90
N PHE A 87 -7.26 5.31 2.40
CA PHE A 87 -6.99 4.66 3.69
C PHE A 87 -7.78 5.35 4.80
N ASN A 88 -8.31 4.57 5.75
CA ASN A 88 -8.96 5.13 6.91
C ASN A 88 -7.91 5.93 7.73
N ARG A 89 -8.19 7.21 7.97
CA ARG A 89 -7.33 8.15 8.70
C ARG A 89 -6.93 7.64 10.08
N ASP A 90 -7.84 6.97 10.78
CA ASP A 90 -7.59 6.39 12.11
C ASP A 90 -6.64 5.19 12.08
N LYS A 91 -6.37 4.65 10.88
CA LYS A 91 -5.46 3.53 10.62
C LYS A 91 -4.17 3.96 9.91
N ILE A 92 -3.89 5.27 9.82
CA ILE A 92 -2.63 5.78 9.28
C ILE A 92 -1.65 6.03 10.42
N ILE A 93 -0.45 5.46 10.30
CA ILE A 93 0.69 5.67 11.20
C ILE A 93 1.68 6.57 10.47
N PHE A 94 1.90 7.78 11.00
CA PHE A 94 2.89 8.69 10.46
C PHE A 94 4.24 8.55 11.20
N ASP A 95 5.09 7.68 10.68
CA ASP A 95 6.42 7.37 11.21
C ASP A 95 7.51 8.28 10.60
N GLY A 96 8.77 8.13 11.00
CA GLY A 96 9.92 8.91 10.52
C GLY A 96 10.52 9.83 11.59
N VAL A 97 11.86 9.87 11.63
CA VAL A 97 12.67 10.51 12.70
C VAL A 97 12.90 12.01 12.52
N SER A 98 12.61 12.56 11.34
CA SER A 98 12.98 13.94 10.98
C SER A 98 11.81 14.70 10.34
N LYS A 99 10.66 14.70 11.02
CA LYS A 99 9.49 15.45 10.55
C LYS A 99 9.67 16.94 10.79
N SER A 100 9.40 17.74 9.77
CA SER A 100 9.29 19.19 9.87
C SER A 100 7.99 19.61 10.56
N ASP A 101 7.95 20.83 11.08
CA ASP A 101 6.72 21.44 11.62
C ASP A 101 5.61 21.50 10.57
N TYR A 102 5.98 21.65 9.30
CA TYR A 102 5.06 21.62 8.17
C TYR A 102 4.39 20.23 8.04
N GLU A 103 5.17 19.15 8.07
CA GLU A 103 4.64 17.78 7.97
C GLU A 103 3.71 17.45 9.15
N ILE A 104 4.10 17.85 10.37
CA ILE A 104 3.29 17.67 11.58
C ILE A 104 1.98 18.47 11.45
N GLY A 105 2.05 19.74 11.03
CA GLY A 105 0.87 20.58 10.81
C GLY A 105 -0.05 20.03 9.73
N TYR A 106 0.51 19.54 8.63
CA TYR A 106 -0.24 18.90 7.55
C TYR A 106 -0.98 17.64 8.04
N TRP A 107 -0.33 16.80 8.85
CA TRP A 107 -0.96 15.63 9.46
C TRP A 107 -2.12 15.98 10.40
N ILE A 108 -1.91 16.90 11.33
CA ILE A 108 -2.95 17.31 12.29
C ILE A 108 -4.20 17.80 11.55
N LYS A 109 -4.02 18.61 10.49
CA LYS A 109 -5.11 19.15 9.68
C LYS A 109 -5.90 18.06 8.93
N ASN A 110 -5.25 16.96 8.54
CA ASN A 110 -5.87 15.88 7.77
C ASN A 110 -6.34 14.70 8.64
N LYS A 111 -6.01 14.68 9.93
CA LYS A 111 -6.47 13.65 10.88
C LYS A 111 -7.90 13.91 11.40
N SER A 112 -8.37 15.16 11.32
CA SER A 112 -9.67 15.63 11.82
C SER A 112 -10.80 15.43 10.82
#